data_AF-A9FFH9-F1
#
_entry.id   AF-A9FFH9-F1
#
_cell.length_a   1.000
_cell.length_b   1.000
_cell.length_c   1.000
_cell.angle_alpha   90.00
_cell.angle_beta   90.00
_cell.angle_gamma   90.00
#
_symmetry.space_group_name_H-M   'P 1'
#
loop_
_entity.id
_entity.type
_entity.pdbx_description
1 polymer ?
#
loop_
_entity_poly.entity_id
_entity_poly.type
_entity_poly.pdbx_seq_one_letter_code
_entity_poly.pdbx_strand_id
1 'polypeptide(L)'
;MLKHLNIDEMVALLSPWVEDPEQRRLFLAIPEIAALHPRVVEAHEAVLAVQPSSRGGRMSPKLRAIFDETSEVDRRHDHLARAVSYGIDAHRELCLAEAPSDAARAAQCDAVQKQLFPGGLSIVNASTLAEAGNTTRIARLLEDEPAVGNFLRSIPAHGKASLLDVVKRWLAKGRELQTLERARAELEAAETTAPASKTTIQAARSQWFKIVALVLSNLELSRAPARDIEIIRGPVLRASSRAGKRYANSKPQAPQEEDDAGIPATEPSGAPQGEPGEGAHGDASALVSRGGTR
;
A
#
# COMPACT_ATOMS: atom_id res chain seq x y z
N MET A 1 18.59 28.10 -2.46
CA MET A 1 17.98 27.35 -1.34
C MET A 1 17.18 26.11 -1.75
N LEU A 2 17.02 25.80 -3.05
CA LEU A 2 16.25 24.62 -3.52
C LEU A 2 16.83 23.23 -3.12
N LYS A 3 18.05 23.17 -2.57
CA LYS A 3 18.74 21.90 -2.28
C LYS A 3 18.17 21.13 -1.07
N HIS A 4 17.34 21.78 -0.25
CA HIS A 4 16.83 21.25 1.02
C HIS A 4 15.44 20.62 0.93
N LEU A 5 14.81 20.61 -0.25
CA LEU A 5 13.52 19.93 -0.44
C LEU A 5 13.69 18.41 -0.36
N ASN A 6 12.73 17.71 0.23
CA ASN A 6 12.67 16.25 0.15
C ASN A 6 12.07 15.81 -1.21
N ILE A 7 12.09 14.50 -1.51
CA ILE A 7 11.62 14.00 -2.83
C ILE A 7 10.12 14.25 -3.02
N ASP A 8 9.29 14.08 -1.98
CA ASP A 8 7.85 14.32 -2.06
C ASP A 8 7.52 15.78 -2.40
N GLU A 9 8.24 16.73 -1.79
CA GLU A 9 8.12 18.15 -2.09
C GLU A 9 8.59 18.48 -3.51
N MET A 10 9.62 17.79 -4.01
CA MET A 10 10.08 17.94 -5.39
C MET A 10 9.03 17.46 -6.41
N VAL A 11 8.39 16.32 -6.16
CA VAL A 11 7.28 15.80 -6.96
C VAL A 11 6.11 16.77 -6.95
N ALA A 12 5.66 17.17 -5.75
CA ALA A 12 4.50 18.04 -5.57
C ALA A 12 4.63 19.40 -6.26
N LEU A 13 5.85 19.92 -6.44
CA LEU A 13 6.09 21.19 -7.12
C LEU A 13 6.04 21.09 -8.65
N LEU A 14 6.38 19.93 -9.23
CA LEU A 14 6.31 19.74 -10.69
C LEU A 14 4.95 19.22 -11.15
N SER A 15 4.23 18.47 -10.30
CA SER A 15 2.92 17.89 -10.62
C SER A 15 1.94 18.90 -11.25
N PRO A 16 1.74 20.13 -10.74
CA PRO A 16 0.86 21.10 -11.39
C PRO A 16 1.28 21.46 -12.82
N TRP A 17 2.59 21.51 -13.12
CA TRP A 17 3.06 21.87 -14.46
C TRP A 17 2.91 20.73 -15.47
N VAL A 18 2.79 19.49 -14.99
CA VAL A 18 2.74 18.27 -15.81
C VAL A 18 1.32 17.71 -15.90
N GLU A 19 0.62 17.61 -14.78
CA GLU A 19 -0.61 16.83 -14.61
C GLU A 19 -1.88 17.70 -14.57
N ASP A 20 -1.79 18.94 -14.06
CA ASP A 20 -2.92 19.88 -14.03
C ASP A 20 -3.06 20.60 -15.38
N PRO A 21 -4.17 20.40 -16.13
CA PRO A 21 -4.34 21.00 -17.45
C PRO A 21 -4.31 22.54 -17.45
N GLU A 22 -4.81 23.20 -16.41
CA GLU A 22 -4.88 24.67 -16.36
C GLU A 22 -3.50 25.26 -16.10
N GLN A 23 -2.78 24.68 -15.15
CA GLN A 23 -1.42 25.09 -14.80
C GLN A 23 -0.42 24.75 -15.92
N ARG A 24 -0.57 23.60 -16.56
CA ARG A 24 0.19 23.24 -17.76
C ARG A 24 -0.04 24.22 -18.90
N ARG A 25 -1.30 24.60 -19.16
CA ARG A 25 -1.63 25.61 -20.19
C ARG A 25 -0.98 26.96 -19.86
N LEU A 26 -1.01 27.38 -18.61
CA LEU A 26 -0.36 28.61 -18.16
C LEU A 26 1.17 28.55 -18.35
N PHE A 27 1.80 27.44 -17.97
CA PHE A 27 3.24 27.23 -18.16
C PHE A 27 3.64 27.34 -19.62
N LEU A 28 2.87 26.71 -20.52
CA LEU A 28 3.11 26.74 -21.96
C LEU A 28 2.80 28.10 -22.61
N ALA A 29 2.01 28.96 -21.96
CA ALA A 29 1.67 30.29 -22.45
C ALA A 29 2.81 31.31 -22.24
N ILE A 30 3.79 31.03 -21.38
CA ILE A 30 4.94 31.91 -21.14
C ILE A 30 6.09 31.52 -22.09
N PRO A 31 6.42 32.33 -23.11
CA PRO A 31 7.35 31.95 -24.17
C PRO A 31 8.74 31.55 -23.66
N GLU A 32 9.25 32.23 -22.64
CA GLU A 32 10.60 32.02 -22.11
C GLU A 32 10.77 30.66 -21.40
N ILE A 33 9.68 30.02 -20.95
CA ILE A 33 9.73 28.73 -20.27
C ILE A 33 9.00 27.60 -21.00
N ALA A 34 8.15 27.91 -21.99
CA ALA A 34 7.36 26.90 -22.69
C ALA A 34 8.21 25.77 -23.28
N ALA A 35 9.36 26.11 -23.88
CA ALA A 35 10.29 25.14 -24.47
C ALA A 35 10.94 24.20 -23.43
N LEU A 36 10.90 24.55 -22.14
CA LEU A 36 11.42 23.72 -21.05
C LEU A 36 10.44 22.63 -20.61
N HIS A 37 9.17 22.68 -21.06
CA HIS A 37 8.13 21.76 -20.60
C HIS A 37 8.49 20.27 -20.76
N PRO A 38 9.05 19.81 -21.90
CA PRO A 38 9.47 18.40 -22.02
C PRO A 38 10.54 18.00 -20.98
N ARG A 39 11.46 18.91 -20.65
CA ARG A 39 12.49 18.67 -19.63
C ARG A 39 11.94 18.70 -18.21
N VAL A 40 10.89 19.46 -17.97
CA VAL A 40 10.12 19.44 -16.71
C VAL A 40 9.44 18.09 -16.53
N VAL A 41 8.81 17.54 -17.59
CA VAL A 41 8.22 16.19 -17.56
C VAL A 41 9.28 15.14 -17.25
N GLU A 42 10.41 15.14 -17.96
CA GLU A 42 11.51 14.21 -17.69
C GLU A 42 12.00 14.29 -16.23
N ALA A 43 12.13 15.50 -15.68
CA ALA A 43 12.56 15.68 -14.30
C ALA A 43 11.51 15.21 -13.28
N HIS A 44 10.22 15.43 -13.56
CA HIS A 44 9.10 14.95 -12.74
C HIS A 44 9.06 13.42 -12.69
N GLU A 45 9.20 12.76 -13.84
CA GLU A 45 9.31 11.32 -13.92
C GLU A 45 10.54 10.78 -13.17
N ALA A 46 11.69 11.46 -13.28
CA ALA A 46 12.91 11.06 -12.57
C ALA A 46 12.75 11.13 -11.04
N VAL A 47 12.11 12.17 -10.50
CA VAL A 47 11.88 12.28 -9.05
C VAL A 47 10.77 11.34 -8.56
N LEU A 48 9.75 11.09 -9.37
CA LEU A 48 8.72 10.07 -9.11
C LEU A 48 9.32 8.67 -9.04
N ALA A 49 10.22 8.32 -9.96
CA ALA A 49 10.85 7.01 -10.02
C ALA A 49 11.75 6.69 -8.81
N VAL A 50 12.22 7.73 -8.09
CA VAL A 50 13.02 7.57 -6.86
C VAL A 50 12.24 7.93 -5.60
N GLN A 51 10.95 8.26 -5.73
CA GLN A 51 10.08 8.51 -4.59
C GLN A 51 9.94 7.20 -3.82
N PRO A 52 10.21 7.18 -2.49
CA PRO A 52 9.96 6.00 -1.69
C PRO A 52 8.52 5.54 -1.88
N SER A 53 8.33 4.27 -2.24
CA SER A 53 7.04 3.62 -2.49
C SER A 53 6.18 3.60 -1.21
N SER A 54 5.67 4.76 -0.81
CA SER A 54 4.74 4.91 0.30
C SER A 54 3.56 5.72 -0.23
N ARG A 55 2.58 4.98 -0.75
CA ARG A 55 1.25 5.43 -1.20
C ARG A 55 1.22 6.19 -2.53
N GLY A 56 1.05 5.46 -3.63
CA GLY A 56 0.45 6.05 -4.85
C GLY A 56 1.03 5.64 -6.21
N GLY A 57 2.07 4.80 -6.27
CA GLY A 57 2.65 4.34 -7.53
C GLY A 57 1.66 3.49 -8.35
N ARG A 58 1.49 3.80 -9.64
CA ARG A 58 0.76 2.95 -10.59
C ARG A 58 1.27 1.51 -10.51
N MET A 59 0.35 0.57 -10.32
CA MET A 59 0.63 -0.88 -10.33
C MET A 59 1.48 -1.26 -11.54
N SER A 60 2.61 -1.95 -11.30
CA SER A 60 3.50 -2.35 -12.39
C SER A 60 2.77 -3.28 -13.38
N PRO A 61 3.13 -3.29 -14.68
CA PRO A 61 2.50 -4.20 -15.66
C PRO A 61 2.60 -5.68 -15.26
N LYS A 62 3.70 -6.06 -14.58
CA LYS A 62 3.89 -7.42 -14.06
C LYS A 62 2.93 -7.72 -12.92
N LEU A 63 2.76 -6.80 -11.98
CA LEU A 63 1.83 -6.96 -10.87
C LEU A 63 0.38 -7.02 -11.40
N ARG A 64 0.05 -6.21 -12.42
CA ARG A 64 -1.25 -6.29 -13.12
C ARG A 64 -1.50 -7.65 -13.75
N ALA A 65 -0.52 -8.19 -14.49
CA ALA A 65 -0.64 -9.51 -15.10
C ALA A 65 -0.90 -10.61 -14.05
N ILE A 66 -0.24 -10.55 -12.89
CA ILE A 66 -0.48 -11.49 -11.78
C ILE A 66 -1.91 -11.36 -11.24
N PHE A 67 -2.45 -10.13 -11.09
CA PHE A 67 -3.84 -9.93 -10.66
C PHE A 67 -4.85 -10.48 -11.66
N ASP A 68 -4.63 -10.22 -12.96
CA ASP A 68 -5.51 -10.70 -14.02
C ASP A 68 -5.52 -12.24 -14.06
N GLU A 69 -4.34 -12.87 -13.95
CA GLU A 69 -4.20 -14.32 -13.90
C GLU A 69 -4.83 -14.91 -12.62
N THR A 70 -4.60 -14.29 -11.47
CA THR A 70 -5.20 -14.71 -10.18
C THR A 70 -6.72 -14.72 -10.28
N SER A 71 -7.30 -13.66 -10.85
CA SER A 71 -8.76 -13.54 -11.00
C SER A 71 -9.36 -14.65 -11.87
N GLU A 72 -8.68 -15.04 -12.95
CA GLU A 72 -9.15 -16.12 -13.82
C GLU A 72 -8.99 -17.51 -13.19
N VAL A 73 -7.88 -17.74 -12.48
CA VAL A 73 -7.66 -19.01 -11.75
C VAL A 73 -8.68 -19.13 -10.60
N ASP A 74 -8.94 -18.05 -9.86
CA ASP A 74 -9.89 -17.97 -8.76
C ASP A 74 -11.30 -18.31 -9.23
N ARG A 75 -11.77 -17.63 -10.29
CA ARG A 75 -13.05 -17.93 -10.92
C ARG A 75 -13.20 -19.42 -11.28
N ARG A 76 -12.16 -20.05 -11.82
CA ARG A 76 -12.17 -21.49 -12.17
C ARG A 76 -12.17 -22.37 -10.93
N HIS A 77 -11.36 -22.04 -9.92
CA HIS A 77 -11.32 -22.72 -8.62
C HIS A 77 -12.71 -22.77 -7.99
N ASP A 78 -13.38 -21.62 -7.96
CA ASP A 78 -14.72 -21.40 -7.46
C ASP A 78 -15.79 -22.25 -8.15
N HIS A 79 -15.79 -22.26 -9.48
CA HIS A 79 -16.73 -23.07 -10.23
C HIS A 79 -16.51 -24.57 -10.00
N LEU A 80 -15.27 -25.01 -9.80
CA LEU A 80 -14.96 -26.40 -9.49
C LEU A 80 -15.45 -26.78 -8.08
N ALA A 81 -15.25 -25.92 -7.07
CA ALA A 81 -15.78 -26.12 -5.73
C ALA A 81 -17.31 -26.27 -5.74
N ARG A 82 -18.01 -25.37 -6.44
CA ARG A 82 -19.47 -25.43 -6.63
C ARG A 82 -19.89 -26.69 -7.38
N ALA A 83 -19.19 -27.08 -8.43
CA ALA A 83 -19.50 -28.29 -9.20
C ALA A 83 -19.38 -29.57 -8.37
N VAL A 84 -18.38 -29.67 -7.48
CA VAL A 84 -18.26 -30.80 -6.56
C VAL A 84 -19.43 -30.83 -5.58
N SER A 85 -19.69 -29.70 -4.91
CA SER A 85 -20.77 -29.59 -3.93
C SER A 85 -22.13 -29.95 -4.53
N TYR A 86 -22.50 -29.32 -5.65
CA TYR A 86 -23.77 -29.57 -6.32
C TYR A 86 -23.83 -30.96 -6.95
N GLY A 87 -22.69 -31.52 -7.38
CA GLY A 87 -22.63 -32.89 -7.88
C GLY A 87 -22.96 -33.92 -6.80
N ILE A 88 -22.50 -33.71 -5.56
CA ILE A 88 -22.82 -34.56 -4.42
C ILE A 88 -24.32 -34.44 -4.07
N ASP A 89 -24.84 -33.21 -4.00
CA ASP A 89 -26.25 -32.97 -3.71
C ASP A 89 -27.17 -33.57 -4.80
N ALA A 90 -26.80 -33.44 -6.08
CA ALA A 90 -27.56 -34.06 -7.16
C ALA A 90 -27.55 -35.59 -7.07
N HIS A 91 -26.40 -36.20 -6.78
CA HIS A 91 -26.28 -37.65 -6.62
C HIS A 91 -27.11 -38.15 -5.43
N ARG A 92 -27.13 -37.39 -4.33
CA ARG A 92 -27.97 -37.66 -3.15
C ARG A 92 -29.45 -37.74 -3.51
N GLU A 93 -29.97 -36.75 -4.24
CA GLU A 93 -31.39 -36.73 -4.63
C GLU A 93 -31.74 -37.88 -5.59
N LEU A 94 -30.82 -38.25 -6.49
CA LEU A 94 -31.00 -39.41 -7.36
C LEU A 94 -31.12 -40.72 -6.56
N CYS A 95 -30.28 -40.94 -5.55
CA CYS A 95 -30.37 -42.12 -4.68
C CYS A 95 -31.71 -42.21 -3.94
N LEU A 96 -32.24 -41.07 -3.48
CA LEU A 96 -33.54 -41.01 -2.79
C LEU A 96 -34.72 -41.25 -3.74
N ALA A 97 -34.56 -40.94 -5.03
CA ALA A 97 -35.58 -41.15 -6.05
C ALA A 97 -35.65 -42.60 -6.58
N GLU A 98 -34.70 -43.47 -6.22
CA GLU A 98 -34.73 -44.89 -6.59
C GLU A 98 -35.90 -45.65 -5.91
N ALA A 99 -36.27 -46.80 -6.47
CA ALA A 99 -37.32 -47.67 -5.95
C ALA A 99 -36.82 -49.13 -5.84
N PRO A 100 -36.43 -49.61 -4.63
CA PRO A 100 -36.46 -48.89 -3.35
C PRO A 100 -35.38 -47.80 -3.26
N SER A 101 -35.60 -46.79 -2.42
CA SER A 101 -34.65 -45.68 -2.23
C SER A 101 -33.35 -46.17 -1.59
N ASP A 102 -32.20 -45.71 -2.10
CA ASP A 102 -30.89 -45.97 -1.50
C ASP A 102 -30.57 -44.91 -0.42
N ALA A 103 -31.25 -45.03 0.72
CA ALA A 103 -31.08 -44.11 1.86
C ALA A 103 -29.66 -44.15 2.46
N ALA A 104 -28.97 -45.29 2.38
CA ALA A 104 -27.62 -45.45 2.90
C ALA A 104 -26.62 -44.62 2.08
N ARG A 105 -26.72 -44.67 0.75
CA ARG A 105 -25.85 -43.89 -0.12
C ARG A 105 -26.15 -42.40 -0.08
N ALA A 106 -27.42 -42.01 0.08
CA ALA A 106 -27.79 -40.62 0.31
C ALA A 106 -27.16 -40.07 1.61
N ALA A 107 -27.16 -40.84 2.70
CA ALA A 107 -26.48 -40.47 3.94
C ALA A 107 -24.95 -40.36 3.77
N GLN A 108 -24.35 -41.19 2.90
CA GLN A 108 -22.93 -41.08 2.56
C GLN A 108 -22.61 -39.79 1.80
N CYS A 109 -23.50 -39.32 0.92
CA CYS A 109 -23.38 -37.99 0.31
C CYS A 109 -23.31 -36.90 1.38
N ASP A 110 -24.23 -36.91 2.36
CA ASP A 110 -24.28 -35.91 3.43
C ASP A 110 -22.98 -35.90 4.27
N ALA A 111 -22.42 -37.08 4.56
CA ALA A 111 -21.16 -37.22 5.29
C ALA A 111 -19.98 -36.65 4.49
N VAL A 112 -19.84 -37.03 3.23
CA VAL A 112 -18.74 -36.56 2.35
C VAL A 112 -18.85 -35.05 2.10
N GLN A 113 -20.07 -34.54 1.91
CA GLN A 113 -20.34 -33.10 1.76
C GLN A 113 -19.84 -32.32 2.98
N LYS A 114 -20.15 -32.78 4.19
CA LYS A 114 -19.70 -32.15 5.44
C LYS A 114 -18.18 -32.21 5.64
N GLN A 115 -17.54 -33.29 5.22
CA GLN A 115 -16.08 -33.42 5.30
C GLN A 115 -15.36 -32.51 4.30
N LEU A 116 -15.85 -32.40 3.07
CA LEU A 116 -15.26 -31.54 2.04
C LEU A 116 -15.57 -30.06 2.31
N PHE A 117 -16.80 -29.74 2.75
CA PHE A 117 -17.32 -28.38 2.92
C PHE A 117 -17.89 -28.17 4.33
N PRO A 118 -17.05 -28.14 5.40
CA PRO A 118 -17.54 -28.01 6.77
C PRO A 118 -18.26 -26.69 7.05
N GLY A 119 -17.92 -25.62 6.32
CA GLY A 119 -18.64 -24.32 6.32
C GLY A 119 -19.58 -24.15 5.12
N GLY A 120 -19.90 -25.24 4.41
CA GLY A 120 -20.56 -25.17 3.11
C GLY A 120 -19.69 -24.48 2.05
N LEU A 121 -20.34 -23.78 1.12
CA LEU A 121 -19.67 -23.06 0.04
C LEU A 121 -19.05 -21.73 0.47
N SER A 122 -18.94 -21.42 1.76
CA SER A 122 -18.26 -20.20 2.22
C SER A 122 -16.78 -20.14 1.79
N ILE A 123 -16.20 -21.30 1.43
CA ILE A 123 -14.84 -21.41 0.93
C ILE A 123 -14.57 -20.57 -0.33
N VAL A 124 -15.59 -20.34 -1.17
CA VAL A 124 -15.48 -19.54 -2.40
C VAL A 124 -15.36 -18.03 -2.14
N ASN A 125 -15.49 -17.61 -0.87
CA ASN A 125 -15.30 -16.23 -0.45
C ASN A 125 -14.06 -16.09 0.46
N ALA A 126 -13.26 -17.15 0.58
CA ALA A 126 -12.10 -17.15 1.46
C ALA A 126 -10.95 -16.33 0.84
N SER A 127 -10.03 -15.86 1.68
CA SER A 127 -8.79 -15.27 1.16
C SER A 127 -7.92 -16.33 0.52
N THR A 128 -7.07 -15.95 -0.44
CA THR A 128 -6.13 -16.86 -1.13
C THR A 128 -5.29 -17.70 -0.15
N LEU A 129 -4.89 -17.09 0.98
CA LEU A 129 -4.17 -17.78 2.05
C LEU A 129 -5.02 -18.87 2.73
N ALA A 130 -6.29 -18.57 3.02
CA ALA A 130 -7.22 -19.52 3.62
C ALA A 130 -7.58 -20.66 2.65
N GLU A 131 -7.70 -20.37 1.35
CA GLU A 131 -7.94 -21.37 0.31
C GLU A 131 -6.78 -22.35 0.16
N ALA A 132 -5.53 -21.87 0.24
CA ALA A 132 -4.35 -22.73 0.25
C ALA A 132 -4.38 -23.72 1.43
N GLY A 133 -4.74 -23.23 2.63
CA GLY A 133 -4.92 -24.07 3.82
C GLY A 133 -6.02 -25.12 3.63
N ASN A 134 -7.15 -24.74 3.03
CA ASN A 134 -8.24 -25.67 2.76
C ASN A 134 -7.88 -26.71 1.69
N THR A 135 -7.15 -26.31 0.65
CA THR A 135 -6.64 -27.22 -0.39
C THR A 135 -5.73 -28.28 0.23
N THR A 136 -4.82 -27.89 1.12
CA THR A 136 -3.98 -28.84 1.86
C THR A 136 -4.81 -29.77 2.75
N ARG A 137 -5.81 -29.24 3.46
CA ARG A 137 -6.71 -30.04 4.30
C ARG A 137 -7.45 -31.10 3.49
N ILE A 138 -8.02 -30.73 2.34
CA ILE A 138 -8.78 -31.68 1.49
C ILE A 138 -7.85 -32.70 0.85
N ALA A 139 -6.66 -32.28 0.38
CA ALA A 139 -5.67 -33.23 -0.13
C ALA A 139 -5.32 -34.29 0.93
N ARG A 140 -5.07 -33.85 2.17
CA ARG A 140 -4.81 -34.74 3.30
C ARG A 140 -6.00 -35.63 3.65
N LEU A 141 -7.23 -35.10 3.64
CA LEU A 141 -8.44 -35.91 3.84
C LEU A 141 -8.53 -37.06 2.83
N LEU A 142 -8.21 -36.81 1.55
CA LEU A 142 -8.26 -37.85 0.52
C LEU A 142 -7.15 -38.91 0.67
N GLU A 143 -6.05 -38.56 1.34
CA GLU A 143 -4.96 -39.47 1.69
C GLU A 143 -5.31 -40.30 2.94
N ASP A 144 -5.77 -39.62 4.00
CA ASP A 144 -6.08 -40.20 5.31
C ASP A 144 -7.39 -41.03 5.28
N GLU A 145 -8.36 -40.65 4.44
CA GLU A 145 -9.65 -41.33 4.28
C GLU A 145 -9.92 -41.77 2.82
N PRO A 146 -9.28 -42.86 2.33
CA PRO A 146 -9.45 -43.34 0.96
C PRO A 146 -10.89 -43.67 0.56
N ALA A 147 -11.75 -43.98 1.54
CA ALA A 147 -13.18 -44.23 1.34
C ALA A 147 -13.89 -43.03 0.70
N VAL A 148 -13.51 -41.80 1.08
CA VAL A 148 -14.04 -40.55 0.51
C VAL A 148 -13.67 -40.45 -0.96
N GLY A 149 -12.39 -40.69 -1.28
CA GLY A 149 -11.91 -40.69 -2.66
C GLY A 149 -12.58 -41.75 -3.53
N ASN A 150 -12.77 -42.95 -3.00
CA ASN A 150 -13.46 -44.04 -3.71
C ASN A 150 -14.94 -43.72 -3.94
N PHE A 151 -15.61 -43.12 -2.95
CA PHE A 151 -16.99 -42.67 -3.10
C PHE A 151 -17.13 -41.60 -4.19
N LEU A 152 -16.30 -40.56 -4.15
CA LEU A 152 -16.29 -39.51 -5.17
C LEU A 152 -15.97 -40.04 -6.58
N ARG A 153 -15.14 -41.09 -6.67
CA ARG A 153 -14.84 -41.76 -7.95
C ARG A 153 -16.07 -42.48 -8.52
N SER A 154 -16.95 -42.96 -7.66
CA SER A 154 -18.17 -43.68 -8.06
C SER A 154 -19.27 -42.77 -8.63
N ILE A 155 -19.16 -41.45 -8.43
CA ILE A 155 -20.15 -40.47 -8.90
C ILE A 155 -19.70 -39.92 -10.25
N PRO A 156 -20.47 -40.13 -11.34
CA PRO A 156 -20.14 -39.57 -12.66
C PRO A 156 -20.18 -38.04 -12.67
N ALA A 157 -19.28 -37.44 -13.44
CA ALA A 157 -19.28 -36.02 -13.78
C ALA A 157 -19.34 -35.86 -15.31
N HIS A 158 -19.14 -34.64 -15.80
CA HIS A 158 -19.21 -34.37 -17.25
C HIS A 158 -18.24 -35.24 -18.07
N GLY A 159 -18.76 -35.87 -19.12
CA GLY A 159 -17.99 -36.75 -20.00
C GLY A 159 -17.62 -38.08 -19.34
N LYS A 160 -16.34 -38.45 -19.40
CA LYS A 160 -15.79 -39.68 -18.78
C LYS A 160 -15.18 -39.43 -17.40
N ALA A 161 -15.37 -38.24 -16.82
CA ALA A 161 -14.80 -37.87 -15.54
C ALA A 161 -15.70 -38.30 -14.37
N SER A 162 -15.09 -38.47 -13.19
CA SER A 162 -15.80 -38.63 -11.91
C SER A 162 -15.74 -37.34 -11.09
N LEU A 163 -16.54 -37.24 -10.01
CA LEU A 163 -16.40 -36.11 -9.07
C LEU A 163 -15.02 -36.07 -8.41
N LEU A 164 -14.35 -37.21 -8.22
CA LEU A 164 -12.96 -37.22 -7.75
C LEU A 164 -12.03 -36.46 -8.71
N ASP A 165 -12.23 -36.56 -10.01
CA ASP A 165 -11.42 -35.85 -11.00
C ASP A 165 -11.69 -34.34 -10.96
N VAL A 166 -12.95 -33.95 -10.70
CA VAL A 166 -13.31 -32.53 -10.48
C VAL A 166 -12.64 -32.01 -9.19
N VAL A 167 -12.63 -32.78 -8.10
CA VAL A 167 -11.90 -32.43 -6.87
C VAL A 167 -10.41 -32.28 -7.12
N LYS A 168 -9.77 -33.20 -7.85
CA LYS A 168 -8.34 -33.07 -8.18
C LYS A 168 -8.04 -31.80 -8.97
N ARG A 169 -8.90 -31.44 -9.93
CA ARG A 169 -8.78 -30.18 -10.68
C ARG A 169 -8.97 -28.97 -9.77
N TRP A 170 -9.92 -29.03 -8.84
CA TRP A 170 -10.13 -27.99 -7.83
C TRP A 170 -8.87 -27.77 -6.99
N LEU A 171 -8.28 -28.85 -6.46
CA LEU A 171 -7.03 -28.79 -5.68
C LEU A 171 -5.82 -28.33 -6.50
N ALA A 172 -5.78 -28.62 -7.80
CA ALA A 172 -4.74 -28.11 -8.68
C ALA A 172 -4.84 -26.58 -8.82
N LYS A 173 -6.05 -26.05 -9.00
CA LYS A 173 -6.27 -24.59 -9.09
C LYS A 173 -5.98 -23.88 -7.76
N GLY A 174 -6.31 -24.48 -6.62
CA GLY A 174 -5.91 -23.92 -5.32
C GLY A 174 -4.38 -23.81 -5.15
N ARG A 175 -3.61 -24.76 -5.70
CA ARG A 175 -2.13 -24.70 -5.72
C ARG A 175 -1.58 -23.65 -6.68
N GLU A 176 -2.23 -23.46 -7.82
CA GLU A 176 -1.90 -22.36 -8.75
C GLU A 176 -2.10 -20.99 -8.07
N LEU A 177 -3.23 -20.80 -7.38
CA LEU A 177 -3.49 -19.57 -6.60
C LEU A 177 -2.43 -19.31 -5.54
N GLN A 178 -2.02 -20.34 -4.80
CA GLN A 178 -0.94 -20.22 -3.83
C GLN A 178 0.39 -19.79 -4.48
N THR A 179 0.68 -20.28 -5.68
CA THR A 179 1.90 -19.93 -6.42
C THR A 179 1.85 -18.46 -6.87
N LEU A 180 0.71 -18.02 -7.39
CA LEU A 180 0.50 -16.62 -7.81
C LEU A 180 0.59 -15.65 -6.62
N GLU A 181 0.03 -15.99 -5.46
CA GLU A 181 0.12 -15.14 -4.27
C GLU A 181 1.57 -15.03 -3.76
N ARG A 182 2.36 -16.10 -3.83
CA ARG A 182 3.79 -16.04 -3.52
C ARG A 182 4.54 -15.15 -4.51
N ALA A 183 4.31 -15.33 -5.80
CA ALA A 183 4.93 -14.49 -6.83
C ALA A 183 4.56 -13.01 -6.67
N ARG A 184 3.30 -12.73 -6.30
CA ARG A 184 2.83 -11.39 -5.95
C ARG A 184 3.60 -10.82 -4.76
N ALA A 185 3.67 -11.55 -3.66
CA ALA A 185 4.38 -11.11 -2.45
C ALA A 185 5.88 -10.88 -2.70
N GLU A 186 6.52 -11.75 -3.47
CA GLU A 186 7.93 -11.60 -3.88
C GLU A 186 8.14 -10.37 -4.75
N LEU A 187 7.23 -10.11 -5.71
CA LEU A 187 7.31 -8.94 -6.57
C LEU A 187 7.06 -7.64 -5.80
N GLU A 188 6.05 -7.61 -4.93
CA GLU A 188 5.79 -6.46 -4.06
C GLU A 188 6.96 -6.20 -3.11
N ALA A 189 7.58 -7.25 -2.56
CA ALA A 189 8.78 -7.13 -1.75
C ALA A 189 9.97 -6.62 -2.58
N ALA A 190 10.18 -7.12 -3.80
CA ALA A 190 11.24 -6.65 -4.70
C ALA A 190 11.04 -5.19 -5.11
N GLU A 191 9.82 -4.77 -5.43
CA GLU A 191 9.49 -3.38 -5.79
C GLU A 191 9.61 -2.43 -4.58
N THR A 192 9.30 -2.90 -3.37
CA THR A 192 9.44 -2.13 -2.13
C THR A 192 10.90 -2.04 -1.66
N THR A 193 11.68 -3.09 -1.87
CA THR A 193 13.09 -3.18 -1.40
C THR A 193 14.10 -2.75 -2.45
N ALA A 194 13.70 -2.55 -3.71
CA ALA A 194 14.54 -1.98 -4.75
C ALA A 194 15.02 -0.58 -4.31
N PRO A 195 16.29 -0.41 -3.91
CA PRO A 195 16.79 0.91 -3.59
C PRO A 195 16.94 1.64 -4.93
N ALA A 196 16.28 2.78 -5.10
CA ALA A 196 16.87 3.80 -5.95
C ALA A 196 18.29 4.04 -5.39
N SER A 197 19.33 3.69 -6.15
CA SER A 197 20.70 3.81 -5.64
C SER A 197 20.93 5.23 -5.13
N LYS A 198 21.75 5.45 -4.09
CA LYS A 198 22.08 6.81 -3.62
C LYS A 198 22.51 7.72 -4.78
N THR A 199 23.20 7.14 -5.76
CA THR A 199 23.59 7.78 -7.03
C THR A 199 22.38 8.18 -7.89
N THR A 200 21.39 7.29 -8.05
CA THR A 200 20.14 7.55 -8.80
C THR A 200 19.30 8.64 -8.12
N ILE A 201 19.15 8.58 -6.80
CA ILE A 201 18.44 9.61 -6.02
C ILE A 201 19.12 10.97 -6.21
N GLN A 202 20.45 11.01 -6.08
CA GLN A 202 21.20 12.26 -6.23
C GLN A 202 21.16 12.79 -7.68
N ALA A 203 21.15 11.91 -8.69
CA ALA A 203 21.00 12.28 -10.09
C ALA A 203 19.61 12.89 -10.34
N ALA A 204 18.54 12.26 -9.87
CA ALA A 204 17.17 12.77 -9.98
C ALA A 204 17.02 14.14 -9.30
N ARG A 205 17.55 14.30 -8.06
CA ARG A 205 17.58 15.58 -7.35
C ARG A 205 18.35 16.65 -8.10
N SER A 206 19.48 16.29 -8.71
CA SER A 206 20.32 17.21 -9.47
C SER A 206 19.64 17.67 -10.77
N GLN A 207 18.98 16.75 -11.48
CA GLN A 207 18.19 17.07 -12.68
C GLN A 207 17.02 17.99 -12.33
N TRP A 208 16.26 17.65 -11.28
CA TRP A 208 15.18 18.48 -10.76
C TRP A 208 15.66 19.89 -10.41
N PHE A 209 16.77 20.00 -9.66
CA PHE A 209 17.34 21.29 -9.27
C PHE A 209 17.72 22.13 -10.49
N LYS A 210 18.39 21.53 -11.49
CA LYS A 210 18.81 22.23 -12.70
C LYS A 210 17.61 22.78 -13.49
N ILE A 211 16.58 21.96 -13.70
CA ILE A 211 15.44 22.39 -14.51
C ILE A 211 14.61 23.46 -13.79
N VAL A 212 14.38 23.30 -12.48
CA VAL A 212 13.62 24.28 -11.69
C VAL A 212 14.38 25.59 -11.59
N ALA A 213 15.70 25.56 -11.37
CA ALA A 213 16.52 26.77 -11.38
C ALA A 213 16.44 27.48 -12.74
N LEU A 214 16.50 26.73 -13.85
CA LEU A 214 16.39 27.30 -15.20
C LEU A 214 15.03 27.93 -15.46
N VAL A 215 13.93 27.29 -15.04
CA VAL A 215 12.57 27.86 -15.12
C VAL A 215 12.51 29.17 -14.33
N LEU A 216 12.99 29.19 -13.09
CA LEU A 216 12.97 30.40 -12.26
C LEU A 216 13.79 31.53 -12.87
N SER A 217 14.98 31.24 -13.40
CA SER A 217 15.82 32.25 -14.07
C SER A 217 15.18 32.81 -15.35
N ASN A 218 14.49 31.99 -16.14
CA ASN A 218 13.77 32.49 -17.32
C ASN A 218 12.53 33.31 -16.93
N LEU A 219 11.85 32.95 -15.84
CA LEU A 219 10.74 33.75 -15.30
C LEU A 219 11.19 35.11 -14.78
N GLU A 220 12.42 35.25 -14.27
CA GLU A 220 12.99 36.54 -13.86
C GLU A 220 13.22 37.49 -15.04
N LEU A 221 13.41 36.97 -16.24
CA LEU A 221 13.62 37.73 -17.47
C LEU A 221 12.35 37.86 -18.33
N SER A 222 11.28 37.14 -17.97
CA SER A 222 10.05 37.08 -18.74
C SER A 222 9.28 38.39 -18.72
N ARG A 223 8.65 38.72 -19.84
CA ARG A 223 7.72 39.87 -19.98
C ARG A 223 6.25 39.47 -19.82
N ALA A 224 5.97 38.23 -19.44
CA ALA A 224 4.61 37.76 -19.18
C ALA A 224 3.93 38.55 -18.02
N PRO A 225 2.59 38.50 -17.91
CA PRO A 225 1.89 39.17 -16.81
C PRO A 225 2.44 38.74 -15.45
N ALA A 226 2.71 39.70 -14.57
CA ALA A 226 3.32 39.45 -13.25
C ALA A 226 2.53 38.43 -12.41
N ARG A 227 1.19 38.43 -12.55
CA ARG A 227 0.30 37.45 -11.92
C ARG A 227 0.64 36.02 -12.37
N ASP A 228 0.83 35.82 -13.66
CA ASP A 228 1.05 34.50 -14.24
C ASP A 228 2.44 33.97 -13.89
N ILE A 229 3.44 34.86 -13.87
CA ILE A 229 4.78 34.57 -13.36
C ILE A 229 4.70 34.13 -11.89
N GLU A 230 3.97 34.86 -11.04
CA GLU A 230 3.89 34.56 -9.60
C GLU A 230 3.09 33.29 -9.29
N ILE A 231 2.10 32.93 -10.12
CA ILE A 231 1.38 31.65 -9.98
C ILE A 231 2.35 30.47 -10.11
N ILE A 232 3.31 30.54 -11.04
CA ILE A 232 4.29 29.47 -11.26
C ILE A 232 5.45 29.56 -10.24
N ARG A 233 6.02 30.75 -10.07
CA ARG A 233 7.21 30.99 -9.25
C ARG A 233 6.94 30.92 -7.75
N GLY A 234 5.83 31.49 -7.30
CA GLY A 234 5.50 31.68 -5.89
C GLY A 234 5.51 30.39 -5.05
N PRO A 235 4.83 29.32 -5.48
CA PRO A 235 4.83 28.04 -4.77
C PRO A 235 6.24 27.47 -4.54
N VAL A 236 7.10 27.54 -5.56
CA VAL A 236 8.48 27.04 -5.51
C VAL A 236 9.32 27.84 -4.51
N LEU A 237 9.24 29.18 -4.53
CA LEU A 237 9.98 30.03 -3.61
C LEU A 237 9.54 29.85 -2.16
N ARG A 238 8.22 29.74 -1.91
CA ARG A 238 7.69 29.49 -0.57
C ARG A 238 8.14 28.12 -0.04
N ALA A 239 8.09 27.07 -0.86
CA ALA A 239 8.57 25.74 -0.49
C ALA A 239 10.07 25.74 -0.19
N SER A 240 10.87 26.38 -1.04
CA SER A 240 12.32 26.56 -0.86
C SER A 240 12.68 27.27 0.44
N SER A 241 11.95 28.35 0.79
CA SER A 241 12.14 29.08 2.04
C SER A 241 11.81 28.23 3.27
N ARG A 242 10.66 27.51 3.24
CA ARG A 242 10.30 26.58 4.32
C ARG A 242 11.34 25.49 4.51
N ALA A 243 11.82 24.89 3.42
CA ALA A 243 12.84 23.86 3.45
C ALA A 243 14.17 24.38 4.02
N GLY A 244 14.58 25.60 3.65
CA GLY A 244 15.76 26.26 4.21
C GLY A 244 15.65 26.48 5.72
N LYS A 245 14.51 26.96 6.22
CA LYS A 245 14.27 27.15 7.66
C LYS A 245 14.34 25.84 8.46
N ARG A 246 13.74 24.77 7.94
CA ARG A 246 13.82 23.43 8.57
C ARG A 246 15.27 22.94 8.66
N TYR A 247 16.04 23.13 7.59
CA TYR A 247 17.44 22.72 7.57
C TYR A 247 18.29 23.51 8.57
N ALA A 248 18.10 24.83 8.66
CA ALA A 248 18.79 25.68 9.64
C ALA A 248 18.51 25.25 11.08
N ASN A 249 17.24 24.95 11.40
CA ASN A 249 16.82 24.52 12.74
C ASN A 249 17.26 23.08 13.09
N SER A 250 17.67 22.29 12.09
CA SER A 250 18.11 20.90 12.29
C SER A 250 19.62 20.73 12.54
N LYS A 251 20.40 21.82 12.44
CA LYS A 251 21.83 21.80 12.80
C LYS A 251 21.97 22.05 14.31
N PRO A 252 22.78 21.24 15.03
CA PRO A 252 23.18 21.58 16.39
C PRO A 252 23.89 22.94 16.37
N GLN A 253 23.40 23.89 17.16
CA GLN A 253 24.03 25.19 17.32
C GLN A 253 25.36 24.98 18.05
N ALA A 254 26.48 25.31 17.40
CA ALA A 254 27.77 25.35 18.07
C ALA A 254 27.70 26.43 19.18
N PRO A 255 28.30 26.20 20.36
CA PRO A 255 28.34 27.21 21.41
C PRO A 255 28.98 28.48 20.86
N GLN A 256 28.26 29.59 20.91
CA GLN A 256 28.87 30.90 20.73
C GLN A 256 29.69 31.18 21.99
N GLU A 257 31.01 31.26 21.83
CA GLU A 257 31.88 31.92 22.82
C GLU A 257 31.46 33.40 22.87
N GLU A 258 30.86 33.80 23.99
CA GLU A 258 30.63 35.20 24.33
C GLU A 258 31.98 35.84 24.61
N ASP A 259 32.44 36.67 23.68
CA ASP A 259 33.57 37.57 23.84
C ASP A 259 33.06 38.81 24.62
N ASP A 260 33.13 38.74 25.95
CA ASP A 260 32.80 39.86 26.84
C ASP A 260 34.01 40.80 26.96
N ALA A 261 33.99 41.85 26.13
CA ALA A 261 34.87 43.01 26.23
C ALA A 261 34.06 44.23 26.71
N GLY A 262 33.90 44.31 28.03
CA GLY A 262 34.13 45.49 28.90
C GLY A 262 33.57 46.87 28.52
N ILE A 263 32.73 47.42 29.40
CA ILE A 263 32.64 48.86 29.73
C ILE A 263 32.40 49.01 31.26
N PRO A 264 32.99 50.03 31.94
CA PRO A 264 33.29 49.97 33.38
C PRO A 264 32.29 50.69 34.31
N ALA A 265 32.38 50.27 35.58
CA ALA A 265 32.11 50.92 36.87
C ALA A 265 31.20 52.17 36.94
N THR A 266 30.14 52.06 37.75
CA THR A 266 29.76 53.09 38.75
C THR A 266 28.91 52.44 39.87
N GLU A 267 29.43 52.47 41.08
CA GLU A 267 28.75 52.22 42.37
C GLU A 267 28.50 53.59 43.06
N PRO A 268 27.81 53.69 44.22
CA PRO A 268 26.64 52.95 44.72
C PRO A 268 25.58 53.88 45.39
N SER A 269 24.33 53.43 45.60
CA SER A 269 23.53 53.93 46.75
C SER A 269 22.23 53.14 47.00
N GLY A 270 22.07 52.65 48.23
CA GLY A 270 20.79 52.59 48.94
C GLY A 270 19.94 51.31 48.84
N ALA A 271 20.10 50.40 49.81
CA ALA A 271 19.07 49.44 50.24
C ALA A 271 18.13 50.12 51.29
N PRO A 272 17.11 49.45 51.89
CA PRO A 272 16.47 48.15 51.59
C PRO A 272 14.91 48.17 51.69
N GLN A 273 14.28 47.01 51.44
CA GLN A 273 13.20 46.35 52.23
C GLN A 273 11.98 45.84 51.43
N GLY A 274 11.62 44.57 51.66
CA GLY A 274 10.22 44.10 51.60
C GLY A 274 9.93 42.76 50.89
N GLU A 275 10.25 41.62 51.53
CA GLU A 275 9.44 40.38 51.47
C GLU A 275 8.40 40.41 52.63
N PRO A 276 7.43 39.46 52.83
CA PRO A 276 7.21 38.12 52.21
C PRO A 276 5.72 37.73 51.95
N GLY A 277 5.51 36.49 51.49
CA GLY A 277 4.27 35.69 51.65
C GLY A 277 4.07 34.71 50.50
N GLU A 278 4.42 33.42 50.54
CA GLU A 278 4.10 32.29 51.46
C GLU A 278 2.69 31.68 51.27
N GLY A 279 2.65 30.35 51.07
CA GLY A 279 1.45 29.48 51.00
C GLY A 279 1.42 28.65 49.71
N ALA A 280 1.90 27.40 49.59
CA ALA A 280 1.82 26.17 50.40
C ALA A 280 0.43 25.49 50.44
N HIS A 281 0.48 24.14 50.39
CA HIS A 281 -0.58 23.12 50.41
C HIS A 281 -1.22 22.76 49.05
N GLY A 282 -1.40 21.49 48.68
CA GLY A 282 -1.27 20.21 49.38
C GLY A 282 -2.23 19.21 48.70
N ASP A 283 -1.74 18.03 48.33
CA ASP A 283 -2.18 16.71 48.81
C ASP A 283 -3.57 16.25 48.28
N ALA A 284 -3.65 15.26 47.37
CA ALA A 284 -3.60 13.81 47.57
C ALA A 284 -4.98 13.11 47.70
N SER A 285 -4.96 11.81 47.39
CA SER A 285 -6.01 10.77 47.48
C SER A 285 -6.86 10.59 46.21
N ALA A 286 -6.81 9.46 45.48
CA ALA A 286 -6.82 8.02 45.79
C ALA A 286 -8.21 7.42 46.07
N LEU A 287 -8.32 6.12 45.70
CA LEU A 287 -9.41 5.13 45.90
C LEU A 287 -10.52 5.06 44.84
N VAL A 288 -10.67 3.97 44.05
CA VAL A 288 -10.96 2.53 44.34
C VAL A 288 -12.46 2.21 44.30
N SER A 289 -12.87 1.34 43.35
CA SER A 289 -13.64 0.09 43.56
C SER A 289 -14.31 -0.38 42.26
N ARG A 290 -14.00 -1.61 41.80
CA ARG A 290 -14.83 -2.85 41.91
C ARG A 290 -16.18 -2.72 41.18
N GLY A 291 -16.50 -3.54 40.18
CA GLY A 291 -16.66 -4.99 40.21
C GLY A 291 -18.10 -5.27 39.74
N GLY A 292 -18.36 -6.11 38.74
CA GLY A 292 -18.64 -7.52 38.97
C GLY A 292 -20.00 -7.91 38.35
N THR A 293 -19.94 -8.79 37.36
CA THR A 293 -20.87 -9.87 36.99
C THR A 293 -22.31 -9.87 37.51
N ARG A 294 -23.24 -9.98 36.56
CA ARG A 294 -24.14 -11.15 36.41
C ARG A 294 -24.34 -11.45 34.92
#